data_AF-A0A4W5R6V3-F1
#
_entry.id   AF-A0A4W5R6V3-F1
#
_cell.length_a   1.000
_cell.length_b   1.000
_cell.length_c   1.000
_cell.angle_alpha   90.00
_cell.angle_beta   90.00
_cell.angle_gamma   90.00
#
_symmetry.space_group_name_H-M   'P 1'
#
loop_
_entity.id
_entity.type
_entity.pdbx_description
1 polymer ?
#
loop_
_entity_poly.entity_id
_entity_poly.type
_entity_poly.pdbx_seq_one_letter_code
_entity_poly.pdbx_strand_id
1 'polypeptide(L)'
;FFYSHTFSLFLCPSLPSYLPSLPSSLLQTNAIKTSKYNAFTFLPLNLFEQFQRIANAYFLILLLLQVIPAISSLSWFTTVVPLVLVLSVTAAKDATDDINRHRSDKQVNNRKVTVLVDGELRSEKWMAVQVGDIIKLENNQFVTADLLLLSSSEPLNLVYIETAELDGETNLKVKQALTVTGDMGDNIHSLAAFNGELHSDGWLDTLHSSSG
;
A
#
# COMPACT_ATOMS: atom_id res chain seq x y z
N PHE A 1 0.47 14.28 -1.03
CA PHE A 1 1.70 14.95 -1.52
C PHE A 1 2.22 15.93 -0.48
N PHE A 2 3.53 16.18 -0.45
CA PHE A 2 4.15 17.23 0.37
C PHE A 2 4.44 18.46 -0.49
N TYR A 3 4.04 19.66 -0.05
CA TYR A 3 4.28 20.91 -0.80
C TYR A 3 5.58 21.65 -0.43
N SER A 4 6.44 21.04 0.40
CA SER A 4 7.71 21.60 0.83
C SER A 4 8.82 20.55 0.79
N HIS A 5 10.09 21.00 0.76
CA HIS A 5 11.21 20.11 1.00
C HIS A 5 11.21 19.72 2.47
N THR A 6 11.23 18.41 2.74
CA THR A 6 11.14 17.91 4.11
C THR A 6 12.10 16.77 4.34
N PHE A 7 12.64 16.72 5.54
CA PHE A 7 13.28 15.52 6.06
C PHE A 7 12.30 14.82 6.99
N SER A 8 12.10 13.54 6.73
CA SER A 8 11.19 12.71 7.51
C SER A 8 11.85 11.38 7.84
N LEU A 9 11.58 10.87 9.03
CA LEU A 9 12.01 9.54 9.44
C LEU A 9 10.95 8.53 8.97
N PHE A 10 11.40 7.45 8.34
CA PHE A 10 10.53 6.34 7.94
C PHE A 10 10.15 5.49 9.16
N LEU A 11 8.85 5.37 9.43
CA LEU A 11 8.32 4.62 10.57
C LEU A 11 7.91 3.21 10.16
N CYS A 12 8.01 2.27 11.09
CA CYS A 12 7.45 0.92 10.91
C CYS A 12 5.94 0.99 11.08
N PRO A 13 5.16 0.45 10.13
CA PRO A 13 3.86 -0.07 10.47
C PRO A 13 4.08 -1.29 11.35
N SER A 14 3.60 -1.24 12.59
CA SER A 14 3.60 -2.34 13.58
C SER A 14 4.95 -2.80 14.16
N LEU A 15 5.28 -2.32 15.36
CA LEU A 15 6.18 -3.01 16.27
C LEU A 15 5.63 -2.85 17.70
N PRO A 16 5.37 -3.95 18.45
CA PRO A 16 4.94 -3.84 19.84
C PRO A 16 6.05 -3.20 20.69
N SER A 17 5.67 -2.25 21.54
CA SER A 17 6.53 -1.48 22.44
C SER A 17 7.32 -2.30 23.49
N TYR A 18 7.21 -3.63 23.45
CA TYR A 18 7.86 -4.55 24.40
C TYR A 18 9.05 -5.34 23.82
N LEU A 19 9.40 -5.16 22.54
CA LEU A 19 10.53 -5.88 21.93
C LEU A 19 11.78 -4.99 21.86
N PRO A 20 12.92 -5.42 22.45
CA PRO A 20 14.20 -4.74 22.25
C PRO A 20 14.60 -4.80 20.77
N SER A 21 15.27 -3.75 20.29
CA SER A 21 15.82 -3.55 18.94
C SER A 21 15.89 -4.82 18.08
N LEU A 22 14.82 -5.08 17.32
CA LEU A 22 14.81 -6.19 16.37
C LEU A 22 15.90 -5.95 15.31
N PRO A 23 16.67 -6.97 14.92
CA PRO A 23 17.57 -6.86 13.77
C PRO A 23 16.77 -6.48 12.53
N SER A 24 17.31 -5.61 11.67
CA SER A 24 16.63 -5.05 10.49
C SER A 24 16.05 -6.12 9.55
N SER A 25 16.56 -7.35 9.59
CA SER A 25 16.07 -8.50 8.85
C SER A 25 14.69 -9.02 9.27
N LEU A 26 14.22 -8.66 10.46
CA LEU A 26 12.90 -9.06 10.98
C LEU A 26 11.84 -7.98 10.78
N LEU A 27 12.23 -6.79 10.30
CA LEU A 27 11.31 -5.71 9.97
C LEU A 27 10.58 -6.02 8.66
N GLN A 28 9.34 -5.56 8.57
CA GLN A 28 8.54 -5.72 7.37
C GLN A 28 9.14 -4.89 6.23
N THR A 29 9.22 -5.47 5.03
CA THR A 29 9.70 -4.77 3.85
C THR A 29 8.68 -3.72 3.39
N ASN A 30 9.14 -2.57 2.91
CA ASN A 30 8.29 -1.51 2.32
C ASN A 30 7.78 -1.86 0.89
N ALA A 31 7.73 -3.15 0.54
CA ALA A 31 7.24 -3.62 -0.74
C ALA A 31 5.72 -3.77 -0.72
N ILE A 32 5.03 -3.00 -1.57
CA ILE A 32 3.57 -3.04 -1.70
C ILE A 32 3.18 -4.16 -2.67
N LYS A 33 2.21 -4.98 -2.28
CA LYS A 33 1.61 -6.00 -3.14
C LYS A 33 0.09 -6.01 -2.95
N THR A 34 -0.62 -5.40 -3.89
CA THR A 34 -2.10 -5.37 -3.93
C THR A 34 -2.67 -6.40 -4.91
N SER A 35 -1.84 -6.92 -5.80
CA SER A 35 -2.15 -8.03 -6.71
C SER A 35 -2.48 -9.32 -5.95
N LYS A 36 -3.59 -9.96 -6.33
CA LYS A 36 -4.10 -11.19 -5.69
C LYS A 36 -3.66 -12.44 -6.41
N TYR A 37 -3.62 -12.40 -7.74
CA TYR A 37 -3.39 -13.59 -8.54
C TYR A 37 -1.95 -13.65 -9.06
N ASN A 38 -1.51 -14.84 -9.41
CA ASN A 38 -0.35 -15.07 -10.28
C ASN A 38 -0.86 -15.68 -11.59
N ALA A 39 -0.09 -15.63 -12.68
CA ALA A 39 -0.51 -16.13 -13.98
C ALA A 39 -1.06 -17.57 -13.94
N PHE A 40 -0.49 -18.43 -13.09
CA PHE A 40 -0.93 -19.82 -12.91
C PHE A 40 -2.05 -20.00 -11.88
N THR A 41 -2.14 -19.11 -10.88
CA THR A 41 -3.13 -19.22 -9.81
C THR A 41 -4.43 -18.48 -10.13
N PHE A 42 -4.41 -17.60 -11.15
CA PHE A 42 -5.55 -16.83 -11.60
C PHE A 42 -6.76 -17.73 -11.90
N LEU A 43 -6.65 -18.64 -12.86
CA LEU A 43 -7.79 -19.45 -13.30
C LEU A 43 -8.41 -20.31 -12.18
N PRO A 44 -7.65 -21.13 -11.41
CA PRO A 44 -8.26 -21.98 -10.39
C PRO A 44 -8.86 -21.19 -9.21
N LEU A 45 -8.19 -20.14 -8.71
CA LEU A 45 -8.74 -19.36 -7.60
C LEU A 45 -9.90 -18.48 -8.05
N ASN A 46 -9.78 -17.80 -9.19
CA ASN A 46 -10.84 -16.95 -9.71
C ASN A 46 -12.13 -17.75 -9.97
N LEU A 47 -12.01 -18.95 -10.56
CA LEU A 47 -13.18 -19.82 -10.75
C LEU A 47 -13.77 -20.28 -9.41
N PHE A 48 -12.93 -20.67 -8.46
CA PHE A 48 -13.40 -21.05 -7.12
C PHE A 48 -14.17 -19.91 -6.44
N GLU A 49 -13.64 -18.68 -6.46
CA GLU A 49 -14.32 -17.48 -5.93
C GLU A 49 -15.63 -17.19 -6.67
N GLN A 50 -15.67 -17.38 -7.99
CA GLN A 50 -16.89 -17.20 -8.77
C GLN A 50 -17.97 -18.23 -8.38
N PHE A 51 -17.61 -19.51 -8.15
CA PHE A 51 -18.58 -20.54 -7.76
C PHE A 51 -19.05 -20.48 -6.31
N GLN A 52 -18.34 -19.76 -5.43
CA GLN A 52 -18.85 -19.47 -4.08
C GLN A 52 -20.04 -18.50 -4.07
N ARG A 53 -20.32 -17.81 -5.19
CA ARG A 53 -21.51 -16.96 -5.31
C ARG A 53 -22.75 -17.83 -5.55
N ILE A 54 -23.80 -17.60 -4.74
CA ILE A 54 -25.06 -18.35 -4.78
C ILE A 54 -25.66 -18.41 -6.19
N ALA A 55 -25.59 -17.32 -6.97
CA ALA A 55 -26.10 -17.27 -8.34
C ALA A 55 -25.37 -18.25 -9.28
N ASN A 56 -24.04 -18.34 -9.18
CA ASN A 56 -23.24 -19.24 -10.01
C ASN A 56 -23.37 -20.70 -9.55
N ALA A 57 -23.52 -20.93 -8.24
CA ALA A 57 -23.84 -22.24 -7.67
C ALA A 57 -25.20 -22.77 -8.15
N TYR A 58 -26.21 -21.89 -8.26
CA TYR A 58 -27.52 -22.25 -8.82
C TYR A 58 -27.40 -22.77 -10.26
N PHE A 59 -26.67 -22.06 -11.13
CA PHE A 59 -26.44 -22.52 -12.51
C PHE A 59 -25.63 -23.82 -12.57
N LEU A 60 -24.69 -24.04 -11.67
CA LEU A 60 -23.94 -25.30 -11.56
C LEU A 60 -24.86 -26.47 -11.21
N ILE A 61 -25.79 -26.29 -10.27
CA ILE A 61 -26.79 -27.31 -9.90
C ILE A 61 -27.72 -27.60 -11.07
N LEU A 62 -28.21 -26.56 -11.76
CA LEU A 62 -29.03 -26.74 -12.96
C LEU A 62 -28.29 -27.52 -14.05
N LEU A 63 -27.00 -27.24 -14.25
CA LEU A 63 -26.15 -27.96 -15.18
C LEU A 63 -26.08 -29.46 -14.81
N LEU A 64 -25.83 -29.78 -13.54
CA LEU A 64 -25.75 -31.17 -13.06
C LEU A 64 -27.08 -31.92 -13.25
N LEU A 65 -28.21 -31.27 -12.97
CA LEU A 65 -29.54 -31.87 -13.19
C LEU A 65 -29.81 -32.14 -14.69
N GLN A 66 -29.25 -31.32 -15.58
CA GLN A 66 -29.43 -31.46 -17.03
C GLN A 66 -28.57 -32.53 -17.68
N VAL A 67 -27.53 -33.01 -16.99
CA VAL A 67 -26.74 -34.17 -17.41
C VAL A 67 -27.56 -35.48 -17.30
N ILE A 68 -28.66 -35.49 -16.54
CA ILE A 68 -29.56 -36.64 -16.42
C ILE A 68 -30.64 -36.54 -17.52
N PRO A 69 -30.53 -37.30 -18.63
CA PRO A 69 -31.47 -37.19 -19.75
C PRO A 69 -32.90 -37.65 -19.39
N ALA A 70 -33.08 -38.36 -18.27
CA ALA A 70 -34.40 -38.76 -17.78
C ALA A 70 -35.19 -37.62 -17.11
N ILE A 71 -34.52 -36.53 -16.70
CA ILE A 71 -35.12 -35.42 -15.94
C ILE A 71 -35.21 -34.15 -16.81
N SER A 72 -34.31 -33.98 -17.79
CA SER A 72 -34.23 -32.77 -18.62
C SER A 72 -34.87 -32.95 -20.00
N SER A 73 -35.84 -32.08 -20.30
CA SER A 73 -36.37 -31.87 -21.66
C SER A 73 -35.63 -30.76 -22.43
N LEU A 74 -34.73 -30.01 -21.76
CA LEU A 74 -33.94 -28.94 -22.36
C LEU A 74 -32.56 -29.43 -22.77
N SER A 75 -32.06 -28.87 -23.87
CA SER A 75 -30.70 -29.15 -24.34
C SER A 75 -29.65 -28.50 -23.43
N TRP A 76 -28.59 -29.25 -23.09
CA TRP A 76 -27.50 -28.83 -22.21
C TRP A 76 -26.84 -27.50 -22.61
N PHE A 77 -26.85 -27.13 -23.91
CA PHE A 77 -26.25 -25.88 -24.37
C PHE A 77 -27.00 -24.62 -23.87
N THR A 78 -28.30 -24.70 -23.58
CA THR A 78 -29.09 -23.53 -23.18
C THR A 78 -28.73 -23.02 -21.78
N THR A 79 -28.07 -23.84 -20.97
CA THR A 79 -27.57 -23.47 -19.62
C THR A 79 -26.06 -23.31 -19.57
N VAL A 80 -25.30 -24.15 -20.29
CA VAL A 80 -23.84 -24.00 -20.39
C VAL A 80 -23.46 -22.65 -20.98
N VAL A 81 -24.12 -22.25 -22.07
CA VAL A 81 -23.72 -21.04 -22.81
C VAL A 81 -23.84 -19.77 -21.96
N PRO A 82 -24.97 -19.48 -21.31
CA PRO A 82 -25.07 -18.31 -20.42
C PRO A 82 -24.09 -18.35 -19.24
N LEU A 83 -23.88 -19.53 -18.64
CA LEU A 83 -22.96 -19.69 -17.51
C LEU A 83 -21.52 -19.41 -17.93
N VAL A 84 -21.05 -20.03 -19.00
CA VAL A 84 -19.69 -19.81 -19.52
C VAL A 84 -19.49 -18.36 -19.92
N LEU A 85 -20.49 -17.71 -20.54
CA LEU A 85 -20.42 -16.31 -20.92
C LEU A 85 -20.25 -15.40 -19.70
N VAL A 86 -21.07 -15.56 -18.67
CA VAL A 86 -21.00 -14.75 -17.44
C VAL A 86 -19.68 -14.96 -16.70
N LEU A 87 -19.24 -16.22 -16.56
CA LEU A 87 -17.96 -16.53 -15.91
C LEU A 87 -16.78 -15.96 -16.70
N SER A 88 -16.83 -16.04 -18.03
CA SER A 88 -15.77 -15.53 -18.91
C SER A 88 -15.66 -14.00 -18.85
N VAL A 89 -16.78 -13.27 -18.91
CA VAL A 89 -16.79 -11.81 -18.81
C VAL A 89 -16.27 -11.37 -17.43
N THR A 90 -16.72 -12.03 -16.36
CA THR A 90 -16.27 -11.72 -14.99
C THR A 90 -14.77 -11.99 -14.84
N ALA A 91 -14.30 -13.14 -15.32
CA ALA A 91 -12.87 -13.48 -15.28
C ALA A 91 -12.02 -12.50 -16.10
N ALA A 92 -12.47 -12.08 -17.29
CA ALA A 92 -11.74 -11.12 -18.10
C ALA A 92 -11.59 -9.75 -17.40
N LYS A 93 -12.64 -9.31 -16.71
CA LYS A 93 -12.61 -8.10 -15.88
C LYS A 93 -11.61 -8.26 -14.73
N ASP A 94 -11.75 -9.32 -13.94
CA ASP A 94 -10.90 -9.56 -12.77
C ASP A 94 -9.41 -9.71 -13.16
N ALA A 95 -9.13 -10.35 -14.31
CA ALA A 95 -7.78 -10.43 -14.88
C ALA A 95 -7.22 -9.04 -15.23
N THR A 96 -8.03 -8.20 -15.88
CA THR A 96 -7.60 -6.86 -16.29
C THR A 96 -7.31 -5.99 -15.07
N ASP A 97 -8.20 -6.02 -14.09
CA ASP A 97 -8.05 -5.28 -12.82
C ASP A 97 -6.78 -5.74 -12.08
N ASP A 98 -6.52 -7.05 -12.02
CA ASP A 98 -5.35 -7.59 -11.34
C ASP A 98 -4.04 -7.31 -12.10
N ILE A 99 -4.05 -7.30 -13.45
CA ILE A 99 -2.89 -6.85 -14.26
C ILE A 99 -2.59 -5.38 -13.98
N ASN A 100 -3.61 -4.53 -13.90
CA ASN A 100 -3.44 -3.12 -13.58
C ASN A 100 -2.86 -2.94 -12.17
N ARG A 101 -3.29 -3.74 -11.19
CA ARG A 101 -2.69 -3.78 -9.85
C ARG A 101 -1.22 -4.16 -9.89
N HIS A 102 -0.84 -5.21 -10.61
CA HIS A 102 0.56 -5.59 -10.77
C HIS A 102 1.42 -4.47 -11.38
N ARG A 103 0.88 -3.74 -12.35
CA ARG A 103 1.56 -2.59 -12.96
C ARG A 103 1.73 -1.46 -11.96
N SER A 104 0.67 -1.14 -11.20
CA SER A 104 0.71 -0.12 -10.15
C SER A 104 1.70 -0.48 -9.03
N ASP A 105 1.63 -1.71 -8.50
CA ASP A 105 2.56 -2.24 -7.49
C ASP A 105 4.02 -2.09 -7.96
N LYS A 106 4.31 -2.44 -9.22
CA LYS A 106 5.65 -2.27 -9.82
C LYS A 106 6.07 -0.81 -9.93
N GLN A 107 5.16 0.09 -10.29
CA GLN A 107 5.46 1.51 -10.39
C GLN A 107 5.79 2.10 -9.02
N VAL A 108 4.98 1.82 -8.00
CA VAL A 108 5.20 2.33 -6.64
C VAL A 108 6.49 1.75 -6.05
N ASN A 109 6.70 0.44 -6.13
CA ASN A 109 7.89 -0.20 -5.55
C ASN A 109 9.21 0.25 -6.20
N ASN A 110 9.19 0.63 -7.48
CA ASN A 110 10.37 1.13 -8.20
C ASN A 110 10.50 2.65 -8.24
N ARG A 111 9.61 3.41 -7.57
CA ARG A 111 9.81 4.85 -7.40
C ARG A 111 11.13 5.11 -6.68
N LYS A 112 11.79 6.19 -7.08
CA LYS A 112 13.03 6.64 -6.44
C LYS A 112 12.71 7.58 -5.29
N VAL A 113 13.45 7.43 -4.20
CA VAL A 113 13.42 8.31 -3.03
C VAL A 113 14.85 8.58 -2.59
N THR A 114 15.06 9.74 -1.98
CA THR A 114 16.37 10.13 -1.48
C THR A 114 16.46 9.74 -0.01
N VAL A 115 17.42 8.90 0.33
CA VAL A 115 17.68 8.41 1.69
C VAL A 115 19.01 8.96 2.18
N LEU A 116 19.07 9.34 3.45
CA LEU A 116 20.29 9.77 4.12
C LEU A 116 20.99 8.56 4.73
N VAL A 117 22.14 8.18 4.18
CA VAL A 117 22.94 7.04 4.62
C VAL A 117 24.37 7.52 4.87
N ASP A 118 24.90 7.30 6.08
CA ASP A 118 26.27 7.66 6.48
C ASP A 118 26.65 9.13 6.19
N GLY A 119 25.68 10.06 6.30
CA GLY A 119 25.89 11.48 6.03
C GLY A 119 25.86 11.88 4.56
N GLU A 120 25.48 10.97 3.65
CA GLU A 120 25.29 11.25 2.23
C GLU A 120 23.86 10.96 1.78
N LEU A 121 23.36 11.77 0.85
CA LEU A 121 22.06 11.55 0.23
C LEU A 121 22.22 10.60 -0.97
N ARG A 122 21.52 9.46 -0.92
CA ARG A 122 21.54 8.42 -1.95
C ARG A 122 20.14 8.18 -2.51
N SER A 123 20.07 7.92 -3.81
CA SER A 123 18.80 7.58 -4.45
C SER A 123 18.56 6.08 -4.38
N GLU A 124 17.53 5.70 -3.64
CA GLU A 124 17.13 4.31 -3.44
C GLU A 124 15.73 4.05 -3.99
N LYS A 125 15.40 2.77 -4.19
CA LYS A 125 14.03 2.37 -4.55
C LYS A 125 13.14 2.42 -3.32
N TRP A 126 11.89 2.82 -3.50
CA TRP A 126 10.88 2.87 -2.43
C TRP A 126 10.80 1.55 -1.64
N MET A 127 10.77 0.42 -2.35
CA MET A 127 10.71 -0.90 -1.72
C MET A 127 11.93 -1.28 -0.87
N ALA A 128 13.05 -0.55 -1.01
CA ALA A 128 14.29 -0.81 -0.29
C ALA A 128 14.41 0.03 1.00
N VAL A 129 13.56 1.04 1.18
CA VAL A 129 13.55 1.88 2.39
C VAL A 129 13.15 1.04 3.61
N GLN A 130 13.88 1.23 4.71
CA GLN A 130 13.68 0.53 5.98
C GLN A 130 13.27 1.49 7.09
N VAL A 131 12.76 0.92 8.18
CA VAL A 131 12.41 1.66 9.40
C VAL A 131 13.66 2.30 9.99
N GLY A 132 13.54 3.58 10.33
CA GLY A 132 14.64 4.37 10.86
C GLY A 132 15.47 5.06 9.79
N ASP A 133 15.23 4.79 8.51
CA ASP A 133 15.84 5.56 7.42
C ASP A 133 15.33 7.00 7.46
N ILE A 134 16.24 7.97 7.40
CA ILE A 134 15.89 9.37 7.20
C ILE A 134 15.76 9.59 5.70
N ILE A 135 14.57 9.97 5.25
CA ILE A 135 14.29 10.25 3.84
C ILE A 135 14.12 11.75 3.61
N LYS A 136 14.66 12.21 2.49
CA LYS A 136 14.42 13.56 1.97
C LYS A 136 13.32 13.49 0.92
N LEU A 137 12.26 14.23 1.16
CA LEU A 137 11.14 14.38 0.23
C LEU A 137 11.19 15.74 -0.45
N GLU A 138 10.94 15.73 -1.75
CA GLU A 138 10.80 16.94 -2.54
C GLU A 138 9.33 17.33 -2.70
N ASN A 139 9.10 18.58 -3.15
CA ASN A 139 7.77 19.07 -3.44
C ASN A 139 7.05 18.18 -4.47
N ASN A 140 5.77 17.90 -4.24
CA ASN A 140 4.93 17.02 -5.04
C ASN A 140 5.45 15.57 -5.11
N GLN A 141 6.23 15.12 -4.11
CA GLN A 141 6.55 13.72 -3.98
C GLN A 141 5.43 12.97 -3.24
N PHE A 142 5.10 11.81 -3.78
CA PHE A 142 4.17 10.86 -3.15
C PHE A 142 4.86 10.09 -2.03
N VAL A 143 4.09 9.81 -1.00
CA VAL A 143 4.49 9.02 0.15
C VAL A 143 3.42 7.96 0.40
N THR A 144 3.83 6.71 0.56
CA THR A 144 2.92 5.57 0.79
C THR A 144 3.24 4.84 2.08
N ALA A 145 3.83 5.54 3.04
CA ALA A 145 4.22 5.01 4.35
C ALA A 145 4.07 6.09 5.41
N ASP A 146 4.11 5.66 6.67
CA ASP A 146 4.02 6.53 7.81
C ASP A 146 5.37 7.17 8.11
N LEU A 147 5.36 8.49 8.24
CA LEU A 147 6.57 9.29 8.37
C LEU A 147 6.47 10.18 9.60
N LEU A 148 7.56 10.27 10.35
CA LEU A 148 7.74 11.32 11.35
C LEU A 148 8.46 12.50 10.70
N LEU A 149 7.79 13.65 10.67
CA LEU A 149 8.39 14.88 10.15
C LEU A 149 9.48 15.40 11.10
N LEU A 150 10.72 15.52 10.61
CA LEU A 150 11.86 16.02 11.38
C LEU A 150 12.07 17.50 11.14
N SER A 151 12.17 17.92 9.88
CA SER A 151 12.36 19.33 9.50
C SER A 151 11.65 19.63 8.18
N SER A 152 11.34 20.92 7.97
CA SER A 152 10.74 21.43 6.75
C SER A 152 11.47 22.69 6.32
N SER A 153 11.54 22.92 5.01
CA SER A 153 12.09 24.15 4.44
C SER A 153 11.22 25.39 4.70
N GLU A 154 9.98 25.21 5.14
CA GLU A 154 9.03 26.30 5.34
C GLU A 154 9.12 26.96 6.73
N PRO A 155 8.72 28.24 6.85
CA PRO A 155 8.78 28.95 8.11
C PRO A 155 7.93 28.24 9.17
N LEU A 156 8.41 28.28 10.42
CA LEU A 156 7.80 27.61 11.57
C LEU A 156 7.76 26.06 11.46
N ASN A 157 8.55 25.48 10.55
CA ASN A 157 8.63 24.04 10.29
C ASN A 157 7.28 23.42 9.89
N LEU A 158 6.47 24.18 9.16
CA LEU A 158 5.18 23.73 8.67
C LEU A 158 5.30 22.90 7.39
N VAL A 159 4.36 21.99 7.21
CA VAL A 159 4.25 21.13 6.04
C VAL A 159 2.80 21.03 5.64
N TYR A 160 2.54 21.16 4.35
CA TYR A 160 1.22 20.99 3.78
C TYR A 160 1.15 19.64 3.09
N ILE A 161 0.23 18.81 3.58
CA ILE A 161 0.00 17.46 3.09
C ILE A 161 -1.36 17.43 2.38
N GLU A 162 -1.33 17.06 1.11
CA GLU A 162 -2.54 16.74 0.37
C GLU A 162 -2.89 15.26 0.57
N THR A 163 -4.09 15.00 1.09
CA THR A 163 -4.63 13.65 1.32
C THR A 163 -5.77 13.28 0.37
N ALA A 164 -5.99 14.04 -0.70
CA ALA A 164 -7.10 13.84 -1.64
C ALA A 164 -7.19 12.41 -2.22
N GLU A 165 -6.07 11.71 -2.39
CA GLU A 165 -6.07 10.31 -2.83
C GLU A 165 -6.47 9.30 -1.75
N LEU A 166 -6.36 9.65 -0.46
CA LEU A 166 -6.65 8.77 0.68
C LEU A 166 -8.07 8.95 1.21
N ASP A 167 -8.54 10.19 1.36
CA ASP A 167 -9.84 10.51 1.97
C ASP A 167 -10.78 11.32 1.05
N GLY A 168 -10.32 11.72 -0.14
CA GLY A 168 -11.09 12.55 -1.06
C GLY A 168 -11.17 14.03 -0.63
N GLU A 169 -10.49 14.43 0.44
CA GLU A 169 -10.45 15.82 0.89
C GLU A 169 -9.45 16.61 0.04
N THR A 170 -9.92 17.67 -0.62
CA THR A 170 -9.07 18.57 -1.43
C THR A 170 -8.38 19.64 -0.60
N ASN A 171 -8.65 19.69 0.71
CA ASN A 171 -8.03 20.64 1.61
C ASN A 171 -6.64 20.15 2.02
N LEU A 172 -5.68 21.07 2.03
CA LEU A 172 -4.34 20.79 2.54
C LEU A 172 -4.38 20.65 4.06
N LYS A 173 -3.89 19.53 4.57
CA LYS A 173 -3.69 19.32 6.01
C LYS A 173 -2.34 19.90 6.40
N VAL A 174 -2.34 20.81 7.37
CA VAL A 174 -1.12 21.39 7.91
C VAL A 174 -0.59 20.49 9.03
N LYS A 175 0.69 20.13 8.94
CA LYS A 175 1.46 19.46 9.98
C LYS A 175 2.66 20.33 10.36
N GLN A 176 3.16 20.17 11.57
CA GLN A 176 4.30 20.92 12.06
C GLN A 176 5.35 19.94 12.59
N ALA A 177 6.62 20.14 12.23
CA ALA A 177 7.72 19.38 12.80
C ALA A 177 7.96 19.81 14.25
N LEU A 178 8.54 18.92 15.06
CA LEU A 178 8.94 19.29 16.42
C LEU A 178 10.01 20.38 16.35
N THR A 179 9.92 21.40 17.21
CA THR A 179 10.87 22.53 17.18
C THR A 179 12.33 22.08 17.29
N VAL A 180 12.60 21.08 18.14
CA VAL A 180 13.94 20.55 18.39
C VAL A 180 14.58 19.96 17.14
N THR A 181 13.81 19.24 16.31
CA THR A 181 14.30 18.66 15.07
C THR A 181 14.20 19.63 13.90
N GLY A 182 13.21 20.52 13.94
CA GLY A 182 12.98 21.54 12.91
C GLY A 182 14.14 22.54 12.80
N ASP A 183 14.75 22.91 13.93
CA ASP A 183 15.93 23.79 13.97
C ASP A 183 17.16 23.20 13.25
N MET A 184 17.17 21.89 12.95
CA MET A 184 18.23 21.25 12.15
C MET A 184 18.13 21.63 10.66
N GLY A 185 16.94 22.03 10.19
CA GLY A 185 16.69 22.45 8.82
C GLY A 185 17.18 21.42 7.79
N ASP A 186 17.90 21.91 6.78
CA ASP A 186 18.51 21.10 5.70
C ASP A 186 19.95 20.64 6.03
N ASN A 187 20.40 20.74 7.28
CA ASN A 187 21.77 20.37 7.63
C ASN A 187 21.93 18.85 7.73
N ILE A 188 22.44 18.27 6.64
CA ILE A 188 22.70 16.83 6.47
C ILE A 188 23.54 16.25 7.62
N HIS A 189 24.56 16.98 8.10
CA HIS A 189 25.41 16.49 9.18
C HIS A 189 24.68 16.44 10.52
N SER A 190 23.86 17.46 10.83
CA SER A 190 23.03 17.47 12.03
C SER A 190 21.98 16.35 12.01
N LEU A 191 21.38 16.11 10.84
CA LEU A 191 20.41 15.04 10.63
C LEU A 191 21.06 13.64 10.67
N ALA A 192 22.29 13.49 10.18
CA ALA A 192 23.02 12.22 10.25
C ALA A 192 23.52 11.90 11.67
N ALA A 193 23.81 12.94 12.47
CA ALA A 193 24.17 12.81 13.88
C ALA A 193 22.95 12.71 14.80
N PHE A 194 21.73 12.86 14.26
CA PHE A 194 20.50 12.78 15.04
C PHE A 194 20.35 11.37 15.62
N ASN A 195 20.09 11.32 16.93
CA ASN A 195 19.78 10.09 17.62
C ASN A 195 18.54 10.34 18.49
N GLY A 196 17.54 9.47 18.36
CA GLY A 196 16.28 9.58 19.07
C GLY A 196 15.63 8.21 19.19
N GLU A 197 14.88 8.02 20.27
CA GLU A 197 14.10 6.82 20.49
C GLU A 197 12.62 7.18 20.40
N LEU A 198 11.87 6.46 19.56
CA LEU A 198 10.44 6.68 19.36
C LEU A 198 9.68 5.54 20.01
N HIS A 199 8.87 5.88 21.01
CA HIS A 199 7.95 4.95 21.64
C HIS A 199 6.56 5.24 21.09
N SER A 200 5.92 4.23 20.50
CA SER A 200 4.55 4.32 20.01
C SER A 200 3.71 3.23 20.68
N ASP A 201 2.50 3.58 21.11
CA ASP A 201 1.58 2.65 21.80
C ASP A 201 0.92 1.62 20.85
N GLY A 202 1.42 1.49 19.62
CA GLY A 202 0.89 0.60 18.61
C GLY A 202 -0.13 1.29 17.70
N TRP A 203 -0.31 0.72 16.50
CA TRP A 203 -1.22 1.25 15.49
C TRP A 203 -2.68 0.95 15.87
N LEU A 204 -3.46 2.00 16.10
CA LEU A 204 -4.93 1.96 16.03
C LEU A 204 -5.33 2.24 14.57
N ASP A 205 -6.19 1.42 13.97
CA ASP A 205 -6.75 1.58 12.60
C ASP A 205 -7.61 2.87 12.42
N THR A 206 -7.50 3.85 13.33
CA THR A 206 -8.27 5.09 13.32
C THR A 206 -7.39 6.23 12.78
N LEU A 207 -7.70 6.69 11.56
CA LEU A 207 -7.01 7.77 10.82
C LEU A 207 -6.89 9.13 11.56
N HIS A 208 -7.50 9.28 12.73
CA HIS A 208 -7.60 10.55 13.46
C HIS A 208 -6.83 10.60 14.79
N SER A 209 -6.18 9.51 15.23
CA SER A 209 -5.53 9.49 16.53
C SER A 209 -4.22 8.72 16.50
N SER A 210 -3.14 9.40 16.15
CA SER A 210 -1.81 9.02 16.61
C SER A 210 -1.51 9.84 17.86
N SER A 211 -1.74 9.26 19.04
CA SER A 211 -1.17 9.77 20.29
C SER A 211 0.25 9.23 20.38
N GLY A 212 1.23 10.13 20.39
CA GLY A 212 2.66 9.87 20.57
C GLY A 212 3.28 11.09 21.23
#